data_AF-A0A2E4ZXP6-F1
#
_entry.id   AF-A0A2E4ZXP6-F1
#
_cell.length_a   1.000
_cell.length_b   1.000
_cell.length_c   1.000
_cell.angle_alpha   90.00
_cell.angle_beta   90.00
_cell.angle_gamma   90.00
#
_symmetry.space_group_name_H-M   'P 1'
#
loop_
_entity.id
_entity.type
_entity.pdbx_description
1 polymer ?
#
loop_
_entity_poly.entity_id
_entity_poly.type
_entity_poly.pdbx_seq_one_letter_code
_entity_poly.pdbx_strand_id
1 'polypeptide(L)' 'MKSNQLSKICLVLGFASIIGSIAIWFLTKDTSPESVAHAERFGIFVGLWAPTFFILSGRLQDGKKEE' A
#
# COMPACT_ATOMS: atom_id res chain seq x y z
N MET A 1 -11.07 7.38 17.76
CA MET A 1 -9.76 7.64 17.12
C MET A 1 -9.92 8.87 16.22
N LYS A 2 -9.15 9.95 16.39
CA LYS A 2 -9.34 11.20 15.61
C LYS A 2 -9.10 10.93 14.12
N SER A 3 -10.02 11.32 13.23
CA SER A 3 -9.92 11.14 11.76
C SER A 3 -8.63 11.69 11.14
N ASN A 4 -8.01 12.68 11.78
CA ASN A 4 -6.71 13.23 11.37
C ASN A 4 -5.54 12.22 11.51
N GLN A 5 -5.63 11.30 12.48
CA GLN A 5 -4.64 10.23 12.63
C GLN A 5 -4.87 9.15 11.57
N LEU A 6 -6.13 8.85 11.25
CA LEU A 6 -6.49 7.86 10.25
C LEU A 6 -6.03 8.29 8.84
N SER A 7 -6.21 9.56 8.47
CA SER A 7 -5.68 10.11 7.21
C SER A 7 -4.16 9.93 7.09
N LYS A 8 -3.40 10.29 8.13
CA LYS A 8 -1.94 10.10 8.16
C LYS A 8 -1.53 8.63 8.06
N ILE A 9 -2.26 7.73 8.74
CA ILE A 9 -2.02 6.28 8.65
C ILE A 9 -2.24 5.80 7.22
N CYS A 10 -3.35 6.19 6.56
CA CYS A 10 -3.59 5.85 5.16
C CYS A 10 -2.49 6.39 4.25
N LEU A 11 -2.01 7.62 4.46
CA LEU A 11 -0.89 8.17 3.69
C LEU A 11 0.37 7.30 3.81
N VAL A 12 0.75 6.94 5.04
CA VAL A 12 1.93 6.10 5.29
C VAL A 12 1.74 4.70 4.72
N LEU A 13 0.54 4.12 4.84
CA LEU A 13 0.20 2.82 4.26
C LEU A 13 0.32 2.79 2.74
N GLY A 14 0.01 3.90 2.06
CA GLY A 14 0.20 4.01 0.62
C GLY A 14 1.68 3.89 0.21
N PHE A 15 2.58 4.58 0.92
CA PHE A 15 4.02 4.43 0.71
C PHE A 15 4.54 3.05 1.14
N ALA A 16 4.04 2.52 2.26
CA ALA A 16 4.41 1.19 2.74
C ALA A 16 4.01 0.08 1.75
N SER A 17 2.87 0.23 1.07
CA SER A 17 2.42 -0.68 0.00
C SER A 17 3.38 -0.72 -1.18
N ILE A 18 3.90 0.44 -1.61
CA ILE A 18 4.90 0.53 -2.68
C ILE A 18 6.20 -0.17 -2.25
N ILE A 19 6.72 0.17 -1.07
CA ILE A 19 7.96 -0.42 -0.54
C ILE A 19 7.79 -1.93 -0.35
N GLY A 20 6.64 -2.37 0.17
CA GLY A 20 6.32 -3.79 0.34
C GLY A 20 6.31 -4.55 -0.98
N SER A 21 5.75 -3.98 -2.04
CA SER A 21 5.76 -4.57 -3.39
C SER A 21 7.20 -4.77 -3.91
N ILE A 22 8.06 -3.75 -3.77
CA ILE A 22 9.48 -3.83 -4.14
C ILE A 22 10.23 -4.86 -3.30
N ALA A 23 9.97 -4.90 -1.99
CA ALA A 23 10.58 -5.87 -1.09
C ALA A 23 10.22 -7.32 -1.46
N ILE A 24 8.95 -7.58 -1.79
CA ILE A 24 8.50 -8.91 -2.26
C ILE A 24 9.25 -9.32 -3.51
N TRP A 25 9.37 -8.43 -4.50
CA TRP A 25 10.16 -8.71 -5.70
C TRP A 25 11.62 -9.01 -5.35
N PHE A 26 12.25 -8.20 -4.51
CA PHE A 26 13.66 -8.36 -4.15
C PHE A 26 13.92 -9.68 -3.40
N LEU A 27 12.99 -10.11 -2.55
CA LEU A 27 13.09 -11.37 -1.80
C LEU A 27 12.85 -12.61 -2.67
N THR A 28 12.11 -12.48 -3.77
CA THR A 28 11.73 -13.63 -4.58
C THR A 28 12.51 -13.78 -5.88
N LYS A 29 13.21 -12.74 -6.34
CA LYS A 29 13.93 -12.73 -7.63
C LYS A 29 14.92 -13.89 -7.83
N ASP A 30 15.45 -14.48 -6.76
CA ASP A 30 16.47 -15.54 -6.80
C ASP A 30 15.93 -16.94 -6.37
N THR A 31 14.62 -17.07 -6.16
CA THR A 31 13.99 -18.31 -5.68
C THR A 31 13.48 -19.18 -6.86
N SER A 32 13.04 -20.41 -6.59
CA SER A 32 12.57 -21.35 -7.62
C SER A 32 11.43 -20.77 -8.49
N PRO A 33 11.31 -21.17 -9.78
CA PRO A 33 10.36 -20.57 -10.73
C PRO A 33 8.90 -20.57 -10.26
N GLU A 34 8.50 -21.61 -9.51
CA GLU A 34 7.14 -21.73 -9.00
C GLU A 34 6.86 -20.73 -7.86
N SER A 35 7.85 -20.52 -6.99
CA SER A 35 7.75 -19.55 -5.89
C SER A 35 7.78 -18.10 -6.38
N VAL A 36 8.55 -17.83 -7.46
CA VAL A 36 8.62 -16.52 -8.12
C VAL A 36 7.25 -16.11 -8.65
N ALA A 37 6.59 -16.98 -9.41
CA ALA A 37 5.30 -16.66 -10.01
C ALA A 37 4.22 -16.32 -8.96
N HIS A 38 4.25 -16.99 -7.80
CA HIS A 38 3.29 -16.73 -6.72
C HIS A 38 3.57 -15.40 -6.01
N ALA A 39 4.84 -15.11 -5.73
CA ALA A 39 5.22 -13.89 -5.04
C ALA A 39 5.10 -12.64 -5.92
N GLU A 40 5.39 -12.73 -7.22
CA GLU A 40 5.21 -11.61 -8.15
C GLU A 40 3.73 -11.19 -8.21
N ARG A 41 2.81 -12.16 -8.27
CA ARG A 41 1.36 -11.89 -8.21
C ARG A 41 0.96 -11.21 -6.91
N PHE A 42 1.52 -11.68 -5.78
CA PHE A 42 1.28 -11.08 -4.48
C PHE A 42 1.86 -9.66 -4.39
N GLY A 43 3.07 -9.43 -4.89
CA GLY A 43 3.71 -8.12 -4.94
C GLY A 43 2.92 -7.10 -5.77
N ILE A 44 2.36 -7.52 -6.90
CA ILE A 44 1.44 -6.69 -7.71
C ILE A 44 0.19 -6.34 -6.89
N PHE A 45 -0.43 -7.33 -6.25
CA PHE A 45 -1.64 -7.11 -5.44
C PHE A 45 -1.39 -6.12 -4.29
N VAL A 46 -0.26 -6.26 -3.59
CA VAL A 46 0.16 -5.36 -2.52
C VAL A 46 0.43 -3.95 -3.07
N GLY A 47 1.08 -3.82 -4.23
CA GLY A 47 1.35 -2.52 -4.85
C GLY A 47 0.09 -1.77 -5.30
N LEU A 48 -0.96 -2.49 -5.70
CA LEU A 48 -2.25 -1.91 -6.09
C LEU A 48 -3.01 -1.27 -4.93
N TRP A 49 -2.65 -1.53 -3.67
CA TRP A 49 -3.28 -0.88 -2.52
C TRP A 49 -2.84 0.57 -2.32
N ALA A 50 -1.70 0.99 -2.87
CA ALA A 50 -1.19 2.35 -2.77
C ALA A 50 -2.20 3.43 -3.22
N PRO A 51 -2.79 3.37 -4.45
CA PRO A 51 -3.79 4.33 -4.87
C PRO A 51 -5.03 4.35 -3.96
N THR A 52 -5.49 3.20 -3.47
CA THR A 52 -6.63 3.14 -2.53
C THR A 52 -6.32 3.88 -1.23
N PHE A 53 -5.15 3.64 -0.65
CA PHE A 53 -4.73 4.31 0.58
C PHE A 53 -4.53 5.81 0.42
N PHE A 54 -3.98 6.27 -0.72
CA PHE A 54 -3.86 7.70 -1.00
C PHE A 54 -5.21 8.37 -1.18
N ILE A 55 -6.16 7.74 -1.88
CA ILE A 55 -7.52 8.26 -2.02
C ILE A 55 -8.20 8.34 -0.65
N LEU A 56 -8.13 7.30 0.17
CA LEU A 56 -8.70 7.31 1.53
C LEU A 56 -8.07 8.40 2.41
N SER A 57 -6.75 8.58 2.33
CA SER A 57 -6.03 9.66 3.03
C SER A 57 -6.60 11.03 2.69
N GLY A 58 -6.80 11.32 1.39
CA GLY A 58 -7.35 12.60 0.93
C GLY A 58 -8.79 12.79 1.37
N ARG A 59 -9.65 11.78 1.21
CA ARG A 59 -11.08 11.86 1.58
C ARG A 59 -11.27 12.05 3.09
N LEU A 60 -10.47 11.39 3.91
CA LEU A 60 -10.49 11.54 5.37
C LEU A 60 -9.97 12.91 5.83
N GLN A 61 -9.13 13.56 5.02
CA GLN A 61 -8.64 14.92 5.28
C GLN A 61 -9.66 15.97 4.83
N ASP A 62 -10.37 15.75 3.72
CA ASP A 62 -11.34 16.70 3.18
C ASP A 62 -12.68 16.66 3.90
N GLY A 63 -13.14 15.49 4.37
CA GLY A 63 -14.34 15.38 5.22
C GLY A 63 -14.24 16.11 6.56
N LYS A 64 -13.08 16.73 6.86
CA LYS A 64 -12.87 17.64 7.98
C LYS A 64 -13.02 19.13 7.65
N LYS A 65 -13.07 19.51 6.37
CA LYS A 65 -13.18 20.91 5.95
C LYS A 65 -14.63 21.39 5.84
N GLU A 66 -15.59 20.47 5.90
CA GLU A 66 -17.04 20.74 5.81
C GLU A 66 -17.76 20.71 7.17
N GLU A 67 -17.05 20.47 8.28
CA GLU A 67 -17.53 20.65 9.68
C GLU A 67 -16.90 21.91 10.31
#